data_AF-A0A3C1G9W3-F1
#
_entry.id   AF-A0A3C1G9W3-F1
#
_cell.length_a   1.000
_cell.length_b   1.000
_cell.length_c   1.000
_cell.angle_alpha   90.00
_cell.angle_beta   90.00
_cell.angle_gamma   90.00
#
_symmetry.space_group_name_H-M   'P 1'
#
loop_
_entity.id
_entity.type
_entity.pdbx_description
1 polymer ?
#
loop_
_entity_poly.entity_id
_entity_poly.type
_entity_poly.pdbx_seq_one_letter_code
_entity_poly.pdbx_strand_id
1 'polypeptide(L)' 'MPSREYVRQIGEVRPLHAAVRRLGAVEPASMAAALEFILEGLHLSRKLNKDVHAGQSRYRS' A
#
# COMPACT_ATOMS: atom_id res chain seq x y z
N MET A 1 -6.09 -7.19 13.18
CA MET A 1 -5.70 -8.35 12.35
C MET A 1 -4.26 -8.73 12.67
N PRO A 2 -3.92 -10.02 12.82
CA PRO A 2 -2.54 -10.47 12.98
C PRO A 2 -1.68 -10.10 11.76
N SER A 3 -0.42 -9.67 11.98
CA SER A 3 0.47 -9.21 10.90
C SER A 3 0.66 -10.24 9.78
N ARG A 4 0.75 -11.53 10.14
CA ARG A 4 0.87 -12.64 9.19
C ARG A 4 -0.36 -12.77 8.30
N GLU A 5 -1.55 -12.57 8.85
CA GLU A 5 -2.80 -12.62 8.09
C GLU A 5 -2.92 -11.39 7.19
N TYR A 6 -2.52 -10.22 7.69
CA TYR A 6 -2.54 -8.97 6.95
C TYR A 6 -1.61 -8.98 5.73
N VAL A 7 -0.36 -9.41 5.93
CA VAL A 7 0.61 -9.57 4.84
C VAL A 7 0.13 -10.62 3.82
N ARG A 8 -0.53 -11.71 4.27
CA ARG A 8 -1.08 -12.73 3.37
C ARG A 8 -2.14 -12.15 2.43
N GLN A 9 -3.06 -11.33 2.96
CA GLN A 9 -4.12 -10.70 2.15
C GLN A 9 -3.55 -9.73 1.10
N ILE A 10 -2.48 -9.01 1.45
CA ILE A 10 -1.84 -8.03 0.56
C ILE A 10 -0.88 -8.66 -0.45
N GLY A 11 -0.40 -9.88 -0.19
CA GLY A 11 0.46 -10.64 -1.10
C GLY A 11 -0.13 -10.82 -2.51
N GLU A 12 -1.44 -10.68 -2.67
CA GLU A 12 -2.13 -10.74 -3.96
C GLU A 12 -1.90 -9.47 -4.82
N VAL A 13 -1.48 -8.35 -4.21
CA VAL A 13 -1.21 -7.07 -4.89
C VAL A 13 0.29 -6.94 -5.17
N ARG A 14 0.74 -7.56 -6.27
CA ARG A 14 2.17 -7.64 -6.65
C ARG A 14 2.95 -6.31 -6.59
N PRO A 15 2.41 -5.14 -7.02
CA PRO A 15 3.14 -3.88 -6.94
C PRO A 15 3.47 -3.43 -5.50
N LEU A 16 2.57 -3.69 -4.54
CA LEU A 16 2.78 -3.32 -3.14
C LEU A 16 3.89 -4.18 -2.52
N HIS A 17 3.95 -5.47 -2.86
CA HIS A 17 5.02 -6.36 -2.39
C HIS A 17 6.43 -5.88 -2.81
N ALA A 18 6.59 -5.40 -4.04
CA ALA A 18 7.86 -4.84 -4.51
C ALA A 18 8.26 -3.58 -3.73
N ALA A 19 7.29 -2.71 -3.41
CA ALA A 19 7.53 -1.50 -2.63
C ALA A 19 7.93 -1.82 -1.18
N VAL A 20 7.26 -2.78 -0.53
CA VAL A 20 7.61 -3.26 0.82
C VAL A 20 9.02 -3.86 0.84
N ARG A 21 9.40 -4.69 -0.15
CA ARG A 21 10.76 -5.25 -0.23
C ARG A 21 11.84 -4.18 -0.40
N ARG A 22 11.54 -3.09 -1.10
CA ARG A 22 12.47 -1.96 -1.26
C ARG A 22 12.77 -1.24 0.07
N LEU A 23 11.87 -1.36 1.05
CA LEU A 23 12.07 -0.85 2.41
C LEU A 23 12.85 -1.83 3.31
N GLY A 24 13.27 -3.00 2.79
CA GLY A 24 14.06 -3.98 3.53
C GLY A 24 13.29 -4.77 4.59
N ALA A 25 11.97 -4.66 4.63
CA ALA A 25 11.13 -5.39 5.58
C ALA A 25 11.04 -6.88 5.23
N VAL A 26 11.45 -7.73 6.17
CA VAL A 26 11.55 -9.20 6.01
C VAL A 26 10.62 -9.95 6.96
N GLU A 27 10.40 -9.42 8.17
CA GLU A 27 9.62 -10.09 9.20
C GLU A 27 8.15 -9.68 9.06
N PRO A 28 7.16 -10.56 9.34
CA PRO A 28 5.75 -10.26 9.11
C PRO A 28 5.27 -8.96 9.76
N ALA A 29 5.75 -8.66 10.98
CA ALA A 29 5.43 -7.42 11.66
C ALA A 29 6.04 -6.20 10.96
N SER A 30 7.29 -6.29 10.51
CA SER A 30 7.97 -5.23 9.76
C SER A 30 7.35 -5.01 8.38
N MET A 31 6.91 -6.08 7.70
CA MET A 31 6.22 -6.01 6.42
C MET A 31 4.87 -5.32 6.55
N ALA A 32 4.11 -5.66 7.61
CA ALA A 32 2.86 -4.98 7.92
C ALA A 32 3.09 -3.48 8.19
N ALA A 33 4.10 -3.13 8.98
CA ALA A 33 4.43 -1.73 9.26
C ALA A 33 4.87 -0.96 7.99
N ALA A 34 5.73 -1.57 7.17
CA ALA A 34 6.18 -0.99 5.90
C ALA A 34 5.01 -0.79 4.92
N LEU A 35 4.07 -1.73 4.89
CA LEU A 35 2.86 -1.60 4.10
C LEU A 35 2.00 -0.41 4.56
N GLU A 36 1.72 -0.30 5.86
CA GLU A 36 0.95 0.83 6.41
C GLU A 36 1.60 2.16 6.07
N PHE A 37 2.92 2.26 6.25
CA PHE A 37 3.69 3.45 5.90
C PHE A 37 3.51 3.85 4.42
N ILE A 38 3.53 2.88 3.50
CA ILE A 38 3.31 3.13 2.07
C ILE A 38 1.87 3.61 1.82
N LEU A 39 0.87 2.94 2.38
CA LEU A 39 -0.53 3.29 2.17
C LEU A 39 -0.87 4.67 2.74
N GLU A 40 -0.37 4.98 3.93
CA GLU A 40 -0.48 6.30 4.53
C GLU A 40 0.19 7.37 3.66
N GLY A 41 1.41 7.12 3.17
CA GLY A 41 2.09 8.03 2.24
C GLY A 41 1.31 8.25 0.93
N LEU A 42 0.71 7.20 0.37
CA LEU A 42 -0.13 7.31 -0.83
C LEU A 42 -1.44 8.05 -0.55
N HIS A 43 -1.99 7.92 0.65
CA HIS A 43 -3.18 8.64 1.09
C HIS A 43 -2.88 10.13 1.22
N LEU A 44 -1.84 10.49 1.99
CA LEU A 44 -1.40 11.85 2.21
C LEU A 44 -0.99 12.56 0.91
N SER A 45 -0.36 11.83 -0.02
CA SER A 45 0.05 12.38 -1.32
C SER A 45 -1.08 12.45 -2.36
N ARG A 46 -2.32 12.10 -1.98
CA ARG A 46 -3.46 12.05 -2.90
C ARG A 46 -3.16 11.19 -4.15
N LYS A 47 -2.68 9.97 -3.92
CA LYS A 47 -2.39 8.96 -4.95
C LYS A 47 -3.19 7.67 -4.81
N LEU A 48 -3.91 7.47 -3.69
CA LEU A 48 -4.93 6.42 -3.55
C LEU A 48 -6.26 6.86 -4.19
N ASN A 49 -6.94 5.92 -4.86
CA ASN A 49 -8.25 6.10 -5.49
C ASN A 49 -8.35 7.29 -6.46
N LYS A 50 -7.26 7.58 -7.19
CA LYS A 50 -7.23 8.67 -8.16
C LYS A 50 -7.57 8.15 -9.56
N ASP A 51 -8.84 8.26 -9.94
CA ASP A 51 -9.24 8.12 -11.35
C ASP A 51 -8.79 9.37 -12.13
N VAL A 52 -7.83 9.19 -13.03
CA VAL A 52 -7.43 10.23 -14.00
C VAL A 52 -8.21 9.96 -15.29
N HIS A 53 -9.45 10.42 -15.33
CA HIS A 53 -10.20 10.49 -16.60
C HIS A 53 -9.74 11.74 -17.35
N ALA A 54 -9.02 11.55 -18.45
CA ALA A 54 -8.80 12.54 -19.53
C ALA A 54 -8.91 14.02 -19.10
N GLY A 55 -7.99 14.48 -18.23
CA GLY A 55 -7.86 15.90 -17.83
C GLY A 55 -8.57 16.32 -16.54
N GLN A 56 -9.33 15.46 -15.85
CA GLN A 56 -9.92 15.78 -14.54
C GLN A 56 -9.68 14.66 -13.53
N SER A 57 -9.13 15.02 -12.36
CA SER A 57 -8.93 14.11 -11.23
C SER A 57 -10.14 14.20 -10.31
N ARG A 58 -10.87 13.10 -10.10
CA ARG A 58 -12.02 13.06 -9.20
C ARG A 58 -11.77 12.07 -8.05
N TYR A 59 -11.89 12.56 -6.81
CA TYR A 59 -11.84 11.75 -5.59
C TYR A 59 -13.22 11.18 -5.29
N ARG A 60 -13.33 9.89 -4.94
CA ARG A 60 -14.54 9.31 -4.31
C ARG A 60 -14.20 8.88 -2.88
N SER A 61 -15.14 9.19 -1.99
CA SER A 61 -15.24 8.79 -0.59
C SER A 61 -15.93 7.44 -0.45
#